data_AF-A0A1R3HFA8-F1
#
_entry.id   AF-A0A1R3HFA8-F1
#
_cell.length_a   1.000
_cell.length_b   1.000
_cell.length_c   1.000
_cell.angle_alpha   90.00
_cell.angle_beta   90.00
_cell.angle_gamma   90.00
#
_symmetry.space_group_name_H-M   'P 1'
#
loop_
_entity.id
_entity.type
_entity.pdbx_description
1 polymer ?
#
loop_
_entity_poly.entity_id
_entity_poly.type
_entity_poly.pdbx_seq_one_letter_code
_entity_poly.pdbx_strand_id
1 'polypeptide(L)'
;MEYVNKEKISFSRLQVHEIAAFVLNSAGHYEAITRNCSNYYLSAESVALFTDHLPSQPNYIVGQIVHIERQTVKPLPPSTTRPEHGRADSVDQLTSDTGTERLTLNSGSSLNPYGLPIGCEYFIVTVAMLPDTTIHSPPPS
;
A
#
# COMPACT_ATOMS: atom_id res chain seq x y z
N MET A 1 40.44 10.18 13.56
CA MET A 1 39.05 9.92 14.00
C MET A 1 38.30 9.38 12.80
N GLU A 2 38.05 8.09 12.75
CA GLU A 2 37.19 7.47 11.73
C GLU A 2 35.75 7.89 11.95
N TYR A 3 35.11 8.43 10.92
CA TYR A 3 33.68 8.70 10.94
C TYR A 3 32.96 7.39 10.62
N VAL A 4 32.53 6.67 11.66
CA VAL A 4 31.70 5.48 11.50
C VAL A 4 30.35 5.93 10.93
N ASN A 5 30.13 5.68 9.63
CA ASN A 5 28.85 5.92 8.99
C ASN A 5 27.87 4.83 9.46
N LYS A 6 27.26 5.04 10.63
CA LYS A 6 26.24 4.14 11.16
C LYS A 6 25.00 4.30 10.28
N GLU A 7 24.77 3.34 9.40
CA GLU A 7 23.50 3.21 8.70
C GLU A 7 22.36 3.19 9.73
N LYS A 8 21.53 4.24 9.73
CA LYS A 8 20.40 4.37 10.64
C LYS A 8 19.12 3.94 9.92
N ILE A 9 18.42 2.98 10.50
CA ILE A 9 17.06 2.64 10.07
C ILE A 9 16.13 3.77 10.52
N SER A 10 15.34 4.32 9.59
CA SER A 10 14.40 5.39 9.88
C SER A 10 13.08 4.84 10.43
N PHE A 11 12.67 5.32 11.61
CA PHE A 11 11.45 4.85 12.30
C PHE A 11 10.35 5.92 12.41
N SER A 12 10.62 7.17 12.04
CA SER A 12 9.69 8.29 12.24
C SER A 12 8.99 8.69 10.94
N ARG A 13 9.76 9.08 9.93
CA ARG A 13 9.27 9.40 8.59
C ARG A 13 10.30 8.86 7.60
N LEU A 14 9.86 7.93 6.77
CA LEU A 14 10.68 7.39 5.69
C LEU A 14 11.07 8.50 4.72
N GLN A 15 12.37 8.60 4.41
CA GLN A 15 12.91 9.50 3.40
C GLN A 15 13.71 8.73 2.36
N VAL A 16 13.82 9.32 1.17
CA VAL A 16 14.70 8.79 0.11
C VAL A 16 16.13 8.71 0.65
N HIS A 17 16.84 7.64 0.27
CA HIS A 17 18.18 7.25 0.69
C HIS A 17 18.30 6.69 2.11
N GLU A 18 17.23 6.68 2.91
CA GLU A 18 17.25 5.99 4.21
C GLU A 18 17.05 4.48 4.05
N ILE A 19 17.54 3.71 5.02
CA ILE A 19 17.27 2.29 5.12
C ILE A 19 15.92 2.09 5.82
N ALA A 20 15.08 1.25 5.23
CA ALA A 20 13.79 0.86 5.79
C ALA A 20 13.64 -0.66 5.81
N ALA A 21 12.90 -1.13 6.80
CA ALA A 21 12.53 -2.53 6.94
C ALA A 21 11.02 -2.68 6.75
N PHE A 22 10.62 -3.72 6.05
CA PHE A 22 9.24 -4.05 5.75
C PHE A 22 8.96 -5.48 6.18
N VAL A 23 7.78 -5.73 6.74
CA VAL A 23 7.35 -7.04 7.25
C VAL A 23 6.14 -7.50 6.46
N LEU A 24 6.12 -8.77 6.07
CA LEU A 24 4.99 -9.41 5.44
C LEU A 24 3.83 -9.50 6.46
N ASN A 25 2.72 -8.86 6.15
CA ASN A 25 1.53 -8.89 6.98
C ASN A 25 0.62 -10.08 6.60
N SER A 26 -0.42 -10.33 7.41
CA SER A 26 -1.38 -11.41 7.16
C SER A 26 -2.22 -11.25 5.89
N ALA A 27 -2.25 -10.05 5.29
CA ALA A 27 -2.89 -9.78 4.02
C ALA A 27 -1.97 -10.06 2.80
N GLY A 28 -0.72 -10.47 3.04
CA GLY A 28 0.25 -10.76 1.98
C GLY A 28 0.99 -9.53 1.44
N HIS A 29 0.89 -8.38 2.12
CA HIS A 29 1.60 -7.15 1.75
C HIS A 29 2.77 -6.90 2.70
N TYR A 30 3.85 -6.34 2.17
CA TYR A 30 4.95 -5.87 3.01
C TYR A 30 4.66 -4.45 3.48
N GLU A 31 4.59 -4.27 4.80
CA GLU A 31 4.36 -2.98 5.44
C GLU A 31 5.60 -2.51 6.20
N ALA A 32 5.92 -1.22 6.13
CA ALA A 32 7.10 -0.66 6.77
C ALA A 32 6.99 -0.66 8.30
N ILE A 33 8.11 -0.92 8.98
CA ILE A 33 8.21 -0.79 10.43
C ILE A 33 8.44 0.68 10.80
N THR A 34 7.38 1.38 11.19
CA THR A 34 7.40 2.80 11.57
C THR A 34 6.71 2.99 12.93
N ARG A 35 7.16 3.96 13.73
CA ARG A 35 6.61 4.19 15.09
C ARG A 35 5.35 5.05 15.11
N ASN A 36 5.16 5.92 14.12
CA ASN A 36 4.14 6.98 14.18
C ASN A 36 3.31 7.17 12.89
N CYS A 37 3.54 6.36 11.85
CA CYS A 37 2.82 6.48 10.59
C CYS A 37 2.57 5.11 9.96
N SER A 38 1.32 4.66 9.89
CA SER A 38 0.94 3.43 9.18
C SER A 38 0.77 3.67 7.67
N ASN A 39 0.45 2.61 6.92
CA ASN A 39 0.11 2.66 5.49
C ASN A 39 1.31 2.91 4.54
N TYR A 40 2.51 2.50 4.92
CA TYR A 40 3.67 2.47 4.01
C TYR A 40 3.86 1.04 3.51
N TYR A 41 3.55 0.80 2.23
CA TYR A 41 3.61 -0.51 1.61
C TYR A 41 4.79 -0.59 0.65
N LEU A 42 5.44 -1.74 0.59
CA LEU A 42 6.51 -1.99 -0.38
C LEU A 42 5.91 -2.12 -1.78
N SER A 43 6.58 -1.51 -2.76
CA SER A 43 6.14 -1.57 -4.16
C SER A 43 6.29 -2.99 -4.73
N ALA A 44 5.42 -3.37 -5.67
CA ALA A 44 5.43 -4.71 -6.26
C ALA A 44 6.74 -5.00 -7.02
N GLU A 45 7.35 -3.97 -7.60
CA GLU A 45 8.64 -4.05 -8.28
C GLU A 45 9.75 -4.42 -7.29
N SER A 46 9.76 -3.79 -6.11
CA SER A 46 10.70 -4.15 -5.03
C SER A 46 10.39 -5.52 -4.46
N VAL A 47 9.13 -5.95 -4.34
CA VAL A 47 8.83 -7.32 -3.91
C VAL A 47 9.43 -8.32 -4.89
N ALA A 48 9.15 -8.20 -6.18
CA ALA A 48 9.71 -9.07 -7.22
C ALA A 48 11.24 -9.10 -7.17
N LEU A 49 11.88 -7.91 -7.08
CA LEU A 49 13.33 -7.78 -6.99
C LEU A 49 13.94 -8.62 -5.85
N PHE A 50 13.27 -8.72 -4.69
CA PHE A 50 13.78 -9.44 -3.53
C PHE A 50 13.29 -10.89 -3.42
N THR A 51 12.23 -11.28 -4.12
CA THR A 51 11.61 -12.61 -3.97
C THR A 51 11.79 -13.54 -5.16
N ASP A 52 12.01 -13.04 -6.38
CA ASP A 52 11.99 -13.84 -7.60
C ASP A 52 13.07 -14.95 -7.64
N HIS A 53 14.14 -14.79 -6.85
CA HIS A 53 15.24 -15.75 -6.78
C HIS A 53 15.20 -16.66 -5.53
N LEU A 54 14.21 -16.47 -4.65
CA LEU A 54 14.12 -17.19 -3.39
C LEU A 54 13.14 -18.37 -3.50
N PRO A 55 13.43 -19.52 -2.85
CA PRO A 55 12.55 -20.69 -2.85
C PRO A 55 11.24 -20.45 -2.08
N SER A 56 11.20 -19.42 -1.23
CA SER A 56 10.04 -19.03 -0.42
C SER A 56 10.02 -17.52 -0.23
N GLN A 57 8.81 -16.96 -0.11
CA GLN A 57 8.64 -15.54 0.20
C GLN A 57 9.20 -15.23 1.61
N PRO A 58 10.10 -14.25 1.76
CA PRO A 58 10.65 -13.89 3.06
C PRO A 58 9.60 -13.18 3.94
N ASN A 59 9.75 -13.29 5.27
CA ASN A 59 8.84 -12.58 6.18
C ASN A 59 9.19 -11.10 6.33
N TYR A 60 10.37 -10.67 5.87
CA TYR A 60 10.81 -9.29 5.92
C TYR A 60 11.73 -8.95 4.74
N ILE A 61 11.74 -7.68 4.36
CA ILE A 61 12.62 -7.11 3.35
C ILE A 61 13.27 -5.86 3.95
N VAL A 62 14.57 -5.70 3.72
CA VAL A 62 15.32 -4.50 4.11
C VAL A 62 15.98 -3.93 2.86
N GLY A 63 15.82 -2.63 2.64
CA GLY A 63 16.38 -1.97 1.46
C GLY A 63 16.56 -0.47 1.67
N GLN A 64 17.35 0.15 0.79
CA GLN A 64 17.49 1.60 0.74
C GLN A 64 16.33 2.19 -0.07
N ILE A 65 15.65 3.18 0.49
CA ILE A 65 14.53 3.84 -0.17
C ILE A 65 15.03 4.65 -1.37
N VAL A 66 14.45 4.39 -2.55
CA VAL A 66 14.74 5.15 -3.77
C VAL A 66 13.56 5.99 -4.23
N HIS A 67 12.34 5.59 -3.86
CA HIS A 67 11.13 6.32 -4.20
C HIS A 67 10.06 6.16 -3.12
N ILE A 68 9.32 7.25 -2.86
CA ILE A 68 8.12 7.24 -2.03
C ILE A 68 7.03 7.95 -2.83
N GLU A 69 6.02 7.19 -3.22
CA GLU A 69 4.83 7.70 -3.88
C GLU A 69 3.71 7.88 -2.85
N ARG A 70 3.11 9.07 -2.75
CA ARG A 70 1.92 9.30 -1.93
C ARG A 70 0.66 9.09 -2.76
N GLN A 71 -0.22 8.21 -2.28
CA GLN A 71 -1.51 7.93 -2.88
C GLN A 71 -2.65 8.18 -1.90
N THR A 72 -3.85 8.34 -2.44
CA THR A 72 -5.09 8.50 -1.67
C THR A 72 -6.12 7.54 -2.24
N VAL A 73 -6.83 6.83 -1.37
CA VAL A 73 -7.88 5.90 -1.80
C VAL A 73 -8.99 6.67 -2.50
N LYS A 74 -9.12 6.43 -3.80
CA LYS A 74 -10.17 7.05 -4.63
C LYS A 74 -11.43 6.19 -4.61
N PRO A 75 -12.63 6.81 -4.63
CA PRO A 75 -13.86 6.08 -4.86
C PRO A 75 -13.85 5.45 -6.25
N LEU A 76 -14.55 4.33 -6.41
CA LEU A 76 -14.81 3.75 -7.72
C LEU A 76 -15.51 4.83 -8.58
N PRO A 77 -15.05 5.10 -9.83
CA PRO A 77 -15.84 5.94 -10.72
C PRO A 77 -17.21 5.29 -10.89
N PRO A 78 -18.31 6.07 -10.89
CA PRO A 78 -19.63 5.50 -11.14
C PRO A 78 -19.54 4.78 -12.48
N SER A 79 -19.73 3.46 -12.46
CA SER A 79 -19.88 2.66 -13.67
C SER A 79 -20.97 3.33 -14.48
N THR A 80 -20.63 3.84 -15.66
CA THR A 80 -21.60 4.39 -16.59
C THR A 80 -22.47 3.24 -17.10
N THR A 81 -23.48 2.85 -16.33
CA THR A 81 -24.67 2.21 -16.87
C THR A 81 -25.25 3.21 -17.86
N ARG A 82 -24.88 3.02 -19.12
CA ARG A 82 -25.49 3.62 -20.31
C ARG A 82 -27.00 3.69 -20.07
N PRO A 83 -27.65 4.87 -20.10
CA PRO A 83 -29.09 4.89 -20.22
C PRO A 83 -29.40 4.30 -21.59
N GLU A 84 -30.07 3.14 -21.62
CA GLU A 84 -30.81 2.72 -22.79
C GLU A 84 -31.72 3.87 -23.19
N HIS A 85 -31.54 4.35 -24.42
CA HIS A 85 -32.29 5.46 -24.96
C HIS A 85 -33.76 5.03 -25.03
N GLY A 86 -34.57 5.57 -24.11
CA GLY A 86 -35.98 5.28 -23.98
C GLY A 86 -36.74 5.57 -25.27
N ARG A 87 -37.55 4.59 -25.68
CA ARG A 87 -38.79 4.87 -26.41
C ARG A 87 -39.88 5.08 -25.36
N ALA A 88 -40.57 6.21 -25.50
CA ALA A 88 -41.70 6.65 -24.68
C ALA A 88 -42.80 5.59 -24.57
N ASP A 89 -43.40 5.42 -23.37
CA ASP A 89 -44.72 5.98 -23.08
C ASP A 89 -45.26 5.53 -21.70
N SER A 90 -45.97 6.48 -21.06
CA SER A 90 -47.14 6.28 -20.18
C SER A 90 -47.04 6.01 -18.66
N VAL A 91 -47.48 7.06 -17.93
CA VAL A 91 -48.48 7.16 -16.84
C VAL A 91 -48.18 6.84 -15.35
N ASP A 92 -48.37 7.91 -14.55
CA ASP A 92 -48.93 8.04 -13.18
C ASP A 92 -48.65 7.00 -12.06
N GLN A 93 -48.02 7.45 -10.96
CA GLN A 93 -48.65 7.46 -9.61
C GLN A 93 -47.81 8.07 -8.47
N LEU A 94 -48.32 9.19 -7.96
CA LEU A 94 -48.45 9.70 -6.58
C LEU A 94 -47.61 9.14 -5.39
N THR A 95 -46.93 10.07 -4.72
CA THR A 95 -46.69 10.27 -3.26
C THR A 95 -46.30 9.11 -2.34
N SER A 96 -45.19 9.28 -1.59
CA SER A 96 -45.16 9.10 -0.12
C SER A 96 -43.88 9.71 0.47
N ASP A 97 -44.08 10.64 1.39
CA ASP A 97 -43.09 11.23 2.29
C ASP A 97 -42.99 10.34 3.54
N THR A 98 -41.83 9.79 3.88
CA THR A 98 -41.50 9.29 5.22
C THR A 98 -39.99 9.17 5.37
N GLY A 99 -39.42 10.00 6.25
CA GLY A 99 -38.00 10.02 6.55
C GLY A 99 -37.49 8.77 7.25
N THR A 100 -36.22 8.48 7.03
CA THR A 100 -35.29 8.02 8.07
C THR A 100 -33.88 8.12 7.52
N GLU A 101 -33.20 9.19 7.90
CA GLU A 101 -31.75 9.17 8.02
C GLU A 101 -31.38 7.96 8.89
N ARG A 102 -30.54 7.05 8.38
CA ARG A 102 -29.30 6.60 9.05
C ARG A 102 -28.75 5.30 8.45
N LEU A 103 -27.49 5.44 8.04
CA LEU A 103 -26.50 4.40 7.77
C LEU A 103 -26.71 3.62 6.47
N THR A 104 -26.62 4.32 5.34
CA THR A 104 -26.00 3.73 4.15
C THR A 104 -24.59 3.32 4.56
N LEU A 105 -24.45 2.03 4.89
CA LEU A 105 -23.17 1.36 4.89
C LEU A 105 -22.63 1.52 3.48
N ASN A 106 -21.83 2.58 3.27
CA ASN A 106 -20.94 2.68 2.14
C ASN A 106 -19.91 1.57 2.31
N SER A 107 -20.32 0.33 2.00
CA SER A 107 -19.49 -0.69 1.35
C SER A 107 -19.12 -0.19 -0.05
N GLY A 108 -18.71 1.08 -0.15
CA GLY A 108 -18.19 1.69 -1.35
C GLY A 108 -16.90 0.97 -1.62
N SER A 109 -16.98 -0.02 -2.51
CA SER A 109 -15.90 -0.88 -2.93
C SER A 109 -14.69 -0.01 -3.32
N SER A 110 -13.81 0.23 -2.37
CA SER A 110 -12.56 0.94 -2.61
C SER A 110 -11.68 -0.02 -3.38
N LEU A 111 -11.19 0.38 -4.56
CA LEU A 111 -10.32 -0.47 -5.38
C LEU A 111 -8.90 -0.64 -4.82
N ASN A 112 -8.58 -0.10 -3.64
CA ASN A 112 -7.22 -0.21 -3.13
C ASN A 112 -7.00 -1.62 -2.55
N PRO A 113 -5.86 -2.28 -2.86
CA PRO A 113 -5.59 -3.65 -2.44
C PRO A 113 -5.36 -3.77 -0.93
N TYR A 114 -5.15 -2.67 -0.23
CA TYR A 114 -4.78 -2.62 1.18
C TYR A 114 -5.98 -2.52 2.14
N GLY A 115 -7.22 -2.52 1.61
CA GLY A 115 -8.43 -2.45 2.42
C GLY A 115 -8.61 -1.12 3.18
N LEU A 116 -7.95 -0.05 2.74
CA LEU A 116 -8.02 1.26 3.38
C LEU A 116 -9.32 2.01 3.02
N PRO A 117 -9.91 2.79 3.94
CA PRO A 117 -11.09 3.60 3.65
C PRO A 117 -10.88 4.65 2.56
N ILE A 118 -11.95 5.02 1.86
CA ILE A 118 -11.94 6.11 0.87
C ILE A 118 -11.44 7.41 1.53
N GLY A 119 -10.55 8.12 0.85
CA GLY A 119 -9.92 9.35 1.35
C GLY A 119 -8.71 9.11 2.26
N CYS A 120 -8.41 7.87 2.67
CA CYS A 120 -7.19 7.57 3.41
C CYS A 120 -5.95 7.72 2.53
N GLU A 121 -4.89 8.26 3.12
CA GLU A 121 -3.57 8.33 2.51
C GLU A 121 -2.77 7.08 2.80
N TYR A 122 -2.02 6.65 1.78
CA TYR A 122 -1.05 5.58 1.87
C TYR A 122 0.14 5.88 0.98
N PHE A 123 1.23 5.17 1.22
CA PHE A 123 2.49 5.41 0.55
C PHE A 123 2.99 4.10 -0.05
N ILE A 124 3.40 4.17 -1.32
CA ILE A 124 4.11 3.07 -1.97
C ILE A 124 5.59 3.40 -1.94
N VAL A 125 6.38 2.51 -1.36
CA VAL A 125 7.82 2.70 -1.18
C VAL A 125 8.56 1.72 -2.06
N THR A 126 9.40 2.26 -2.94
CA THR A 126 10.34 1.47 -3.72
C THR A 126 11.68 1.51 -3.03
N VAL A 127 12.27 0.34 -2.84
CA VAL A 127 13.61 0.17 -2.26
C VAL A 127 14.51 -0.59 -3.22
N ALA A 128 15.79 -0.23 -3.17
CA ALA A 128 16.87 -0.98 -3.79
C ALA A 128 17.54 -1.92 -2.79
N MET A 129 18.20 -2.95 -3.31
CA MET A 129 19.09 -3.79 -2.53
C MET A 129 20.22 -2.96 -1.93
N LEU A 130 20.59 -3.25 -0.68
CA LEU A 130 21.75 -2.63 -0.05
C LEU A 130 23.04 -3.20 -0.66
N PRO A 131 24.05 -2.37 -0.96
CA PRO A 131 25.34 -2.87 -1.43
C PRO A 131 26.03 -3.68 -0.33
N ASP A 132 26.24 -4.97 -0.60
CA ASP A 132 27.01 -5.95 0.19
C ASP A 132 26.79 -5.95 1.71
N THR A 133 25.63 -6.47 2.13
CA THR A 133 25.55 -7.24 3.39
C THR A 133 25.83 -8.72 3.11
N THR A 134 26.98 -9.00 2.50
CA THR A 134 27.55 -10.35 2.51
C THR A 134 27.87 -10.67 3.97
N ILE A 135 26.94 -11.28 4.69
CA ILE A 135 27.28 -11.99 5.92
C ILE A 135 28.25 -13.09 5.48
N HIS A 136 29.54 -12.81 5.58
CA HIS A 136 30.60 -13.78 5.39
C HIS A 136 30.26 -14.97 6.29
N SER A 137 29.82 -16.08 5.68
CA SER A 137 29.86 -17.36 6.37
C SER A 137 31.32 -17.61 6.74
N PRO A 138 31.63 -18.00 7.99
CA PRO A 138 32.99 -18.40 8.32
C PRO A 138 33.38 -19.57 7.41
N PRO A 139 34.61 -19.62 6.88
CA PRO A 139 35.04 -20.73 6.04
C PRO A 139 34.95 -22.05 6.82
N PRO A 140 34.61 -23.17 6.15
CA PRO A 140 34.59 -24.48 6.79
C PRO A 140 35.99 -24.80 7.33
N SER A 141 36.03 -25.29 8.58
CA SER A 141 37.25 -25.73 9.27
C SER A 141 37.78 -27.06 8.73
#